data_AF-A0A6A7LMC2-F1
#
_entry.id   AF-A0A6A7LMC2-F1
#
_cell.length_a   1.000
_cell.length_b   1.000
_cell.length_c   1.000
_cell.angle_alpha   90.00
_cell.angle_beta   90.00
_cell.angle_gamma   90.00
#
_symmetry.space_group_name_H-M   'P 1'
#
loop_
_entity.id
_entity.type
_entity.pdbx_description
1 polymer ?
#
loop_
_entity_poly.entity_id
_entity_poly.type
_entity_poly.pdbx_seq_one_letter_code
_entity_poly.pdbx_strand_id
1 'polypeptide(L)'
;MAYDGVMISDDLQMAAIADHFSRAEAVERAIRAGVDIIAFTNSTIFEERIVPQTVDLIEGLARDRQIGENRIAQSYERIGRIRRGCSPQGPDRPGSTVR
;
A
#
# COMPACT_ATOMS: atom_id res chain seq x y z
N MET A 1 19.18 11.63 -8.74
CA MET A 1 18.50 10.33 -8.89
C MET A 1 17.00 10.61 -8.99
N ALA A 2 16.32 10.13 -10.02
CA ALA A 2 14.87 10.31 -10.19
C ALA A 2 14.25 8.94 -10.51
N TYR A 3 13.82 8.24 -9.47
CA TYR A 3 13.14 6.96 -9.61
C TYR A 3 11.64 7.19 -9.74
N ASP A 4 11.02 6.65 -10.79
CA ASP A 4 9.58 6.76 -11.06
C ASP A 4 8.84 5.43 -10.95
N GLY A 5 9.45 4.41 -10.33
CA GLY A 5 8.78 3.14 -10.07
C GLY A 5 7.91 3.16 -8.82
N VAL A 6 7.38 2.00 -8.46
CA VAL A 6 6.64 1.79 -7.19
C VAL A 6 7.62 1.74 -6.03
N MET A 7 7.35 2.49 -4.97
CA MET A 7 8.09 2.40 -3.72
C MET A 7 7.29 1.59 -2.69
N ILE A 8 7.94 0.58 -2.11
CA ILE A 8 7.34 -0.30 -1.10
C ILE A 8 8.09 -0.08 0.23
N SER A 9 7.38 0.13 1.33
CA SER A 9 8.01 0.17 2.65
C SER A 9 8.33 -1.23 3.16
N ASP A 10 9.29 -1.31 4.07
CA ASP A 10 9.37 -2.44 4.99
C ASP A 10 8.22 -2.37 6.03
N ASP A 11 8.17 -3.35 6.93
CA ASP A 11 7.13 -3.45 7.95
C ASP A 11 7.15 -2.27 8.93
N LEU A 12 6.04 -1.52 8.97
CA LEU A 12 5.88 -0.40 9.89
C LEU A 12 5.65 -0.83 11.34
N GLN A 13 5.42 -2.12 11.62
CA GLN A 13 5.34 -2.65 12.99
C GLN A 13 6.71 -3.02 13.58
N MET A 14 7.82 -2.87 12.83
CA MET A 14 9.15 -3.08 13.39
C MET A 14 9.42 -2.13 14.56
N ALA A 15 10.07 -2.61 15.61
CA ALA A 15 10.37 -1.84 16.82
C ALA A 15 11.07 -0.50 16.52
N ALA A 16 11.97 -0.47 15.53
CA ALA A 16 12.66 0.76 15.10
C ALA A 16 11.73 1.88 14.62
N ILE A 17 10.49 1.56 14.23
CA ILE A 17 9.44 2.52 13.87
C ILE A 17 8.40 2.63 14.99
N ALA A 18 7.91 1.49 15.48
CA ALA A 18 6.82 1.42 16.45
C ALA A 18 7.18 2.02 17.83
N ASP A 19 8.46 2.03 18.21
CA ASP A 19 8.92 2.62 19.48
C ASP A 19 8.95 4.16 19.44
N HIS A 20 8.91 4.75 18.23
CA HIS A 20 9.07 6.19 18.03
C HIS A 20 7.84 6.90 17.43
N PHE A 21 7.00 6.15 16.70
CA PHE A 21 5.83 6.70 16.03
C PHE A 21 4.63 5.81 16.27
N SER A 22 3.48 6.43 16.50
CA SER A 22 2.22 5.71 16.42
C SER A 22 2.00 5.18 14.99
N ARG A 23 1.19 4.13 14.84
CA ARG A 23 0.82 3.59 13.52
C ARG A 23 0.27 4.68 12.60
N ALA A 24 -0.56 5.58 13.15
CA ALA A 24 -1.14 6.67 12.38
C ALA A 24 -0.08 7.61 11.81
N GLU A 25 0.87 8.03 12.66
CA GLU A 25 1.97 8.90 12.24
C GLU A 25 2.92 8.20 11.25
N ALA A 26 3.23 6.91 11.47
CA ALA A 26 4.08 6.14 10.58
C ALA A 26 3.47 6.01 9.18
N VAL A 27 2.17 5.68 9.10
CA VAL A 27 1.43 5.58 7.84
C VAL A 27 1.36 6.93 7.13
N GLU A 28 1.01 8.00 7.85
CA GLU A 28 0.95 9.34 7.27
C GLU A 28 2.33 9.77 6.72
N ARG A 29 3.40 9.57 7.49
CA ARG A 29 4.77 9.88 7.08
C ARG A 29 5.21 9.07 5.87
N ALA A 30 4.91 7.78 5.81
CA ALA A 30 5.23 6.92 4.67
C ALA A 30 4.56 7.44 3.39
N ILE A 31 3.28 7.79 3.45
CA ILE A 31 2.54 8.33 2.30
C ILE A 31 3.15 9.66 1.85
N ARG A 32 3.43 10.58 2.79
CA ARG A 32 4.08 11.86 2.51
C ARG A 32 5.48 11.71 1.93
N ALA A 33 6.21 10.67 2.32
CA ALA A 33 7.54 10.34 1.80
C ALA A 33 7.51 9.75 0.38
N GLY A 34 6.34 9.44 -0.17
CA GLY A 34 6.21 8.89 -1.51
C GLY A 34 6.11 7.37 -1.58
N VAL A 35 5.93 6.67 -0.44
CA VAL A 35 5.67 5.22 -0.43
C VAL A 35 4.32 4.95 -1.08
N ASP A 36 4.29 3.99 -2.00
CA ASP A 36 3.10 3.60 -2.75
C ASP A 36 2.42 2.35 -2.15
N ILE A 37 3.20 1.42 -1.59
CA ILE A 37 2.69 0.21 -0.93
C ILE A 37 3.30 0.14 0.47
N ILE A 38 2.44 0.05 1.49
CA ILE A 38 2.85 -0.17 2.88
C ILE A 38 2.75 -1.66 3.18
N ALA A 39 3.86 -2.27 3.58
CA ALA A 39 3.89 -3.67 3.99
C ALA A 39 3.61 -3.79 5.49
N PHE A 40 2.85 -4.82 5.87
CA PHE A 40 2.69 -5.26 7.25
C PHE A 40 2.93 -6.77 7.29
N THR A 41 3.88 -7.23 8.11
CA THR A 41 4.08 -8.68 8.29
C THR A 41 3.18 -9.24 9.37
N ASN A 42 2.60 -8.38 10.21
CA ASN A 42 1.70 -8.75 11.31
C ASN A 42 2.32 -9.78 12.27
N SER A 43 3.65 -9.79 12.37
CA SER A 43 4.41 -10.84 13.07
C SER A 43 4.82 -10.46 14.49
N THR A 44 4.94 -9.16 14.79
CA THR A 44 5.34 -8.69 16.13
C THR A 44 4.15 -8.62 17.09
N ILE A 45 3.05 -8.01 16.65
CA ILE A 45 1.77 -7.97 17.37
C ILE A 45 0.71 -8.34 16.35
N PHE A 46 0.07 -9.49 16.53
CA PHE A 46 -0.98 -9.93 15.64
C PHE A 46 -2.24 -9.06 15.84
N GLU A 47 -2.60 -8.35 14.80
CA GLU A 47 -3.81 -7.54 14.72
C GLU A 47 -4.61 -7.98 13.48
N GLU A 48 -5.71 -8.70 13.67
CA GLU A 48 -6.56 -9.17 12.57
C GLU A 48 -7.11 -8.01 11.70
N ARG A 49 -7.35 -6.86 12.34
CA ARG A 49 -7.95 -5.68 11.73
C ARG A 49 -6.94 -4.64 11.26
N ILE A 50 -5.63 -4.95 11.23
CA ILE A 50 -4.59 -3.97 10.90
C ILE A 50 -4.79 -3.35 9.52
N VAL A 51 -5.09 -4.16 8.51
CA VAL A 51 -5.32 -3.70 7.13
C VAL A 51 -6.57 -2.82 7.04
N PRO A 52 -7.78 -3.27 7.44
CA PRO A 52 -8.97 -2.43 7.32
C PRO A 52 -8.86 -1.16 8.16
N GLN A 53 -8.29 -1.21 9.37
CA GLN A 53 -8.07 -0.01 10.19
C GLN A 53 -7.08 0.98 9.55
N THR A 54 -6.06 0.47 8.85
CA THR A 54 -5.12 1.32 8.12
C THR A 54 -5.79 1.95 6.90
N VAL A 55 -6.66 1.22 6.21
CA VAL A 55 -7.48 1.79 5.12
C VAL A 55 -8.39 2.90 5.64
N ASP A 56 -9.14 2.64 6.71
CA ASP A 56 -10.03 3.64 7.35
C ASP A 56 -9.24 4.91 7.74
N LEU A 57 -8.04 4.73 8.30
CA LEU A 57 -7.12 5.82 8.63
C LEU A 57 -6.74 6.62 7.37
N ILE A 58 -6.30 5.97 6.30
CA ILE A 58 -5.88 6.64 5.06
C ILE A 58 -7.05 7.40 4.43
N GLU A 59 -8.25 6.82 4.43
CA GLU A 59 -9.46 7.49 3.97
C GLU A 59 -9.79 8.73 4.81
N GLY A 60 -9.62 8.66 6.13
CA GLY A 60 -9.73 9.80 7.04
C GLY A 60 -8.73 10.91 6.70
N LEU A 61 -7.44 10.56 6.58
CA LEU A 61 -6.37 11.50 6.22
C LEU A 61 -6.66 12.20 4.87
N ALA A 62 -7.21 11.48 3.90
CA ALA A 62 -7.58 12.04 2.59
C ALA A 62 -8.78 12.98 2.70
N ARG A 63 -9.83 12.56 3.41
CA ARG A 63 -11.04 13.36 3.66
C ARG A 63 -10.71 14.68 4.36
N ASP A 64 -9.81 14.63 5.34
CA ASP A 64 -9.37 15.78 6.12
C ASP A 64 -8.31 16.63 5.38
N ARG A 65 -7.98 16.27 4.13
CA ARG A 65 -6.98 16.92 3.27
C ARG A 65 -5.58 16.95 3.87
N GLN A 66 -5.28 16.05 4.80
CA GLN A 66 -3.94 15.90 5.36
C GLN A 66 -3.01 15.24 4.34
N ILE A 67 -3.50 14.29 3.55
CA ILE A 67 -2.81 13.76 2.37
C ILE A 67 -3.52 14.26 1.09
N GLY A 68 -2.73 14.65 0.09
CA GLY A 68 -3.29 15.15 -1.17
C GLY A 68 -3.83 14.02 -2.05
N GLU A 69 -4.98 14.21 -2.67
CA GLU A 69 -5.58 13.26 -3.61
C GLU A 69 -4.61 12.89 -4.76
N ASN A 70 -3.84 13.88 -5.23
CA ASN A 70 -2.78 13.67 -6.25
C ASN A 70 -1.74 12.64 -5.82
N ARG A 71 -1.41 12.57 -4.52
CA ARG A 71 -0.44 11.60 -3.99
C ARG A 71 -0.97 10.18 -4.13
N ILE A 72 -2.24 9.97 -3.77
CA ILE A 72 -2.92 8.67 -3.90
C ILE A 72 -3.07 8.29 -5.38
N ALA A 73 -3.48 9.23 -6.23
CA ALA A 73 -3.61 9.01 -7.67
C ALA A 73 -2.28 8.58 -8.31
N GLN A 74 -1.17 9.25 -7.96
CA GLN A 74 0.16 8.90 -8.43
C GLN A 74 0.56 7.47 -8.02
N SER A 75 0.32 7.07 -6.76
CA SER A 75 0.56 5.70 -6.31
C SER A 75 -0.26 4.69 -7.10
N TYR A 76 -1.55 4.97 -7.27
CA TYR A 76 -2.46 4.11 -8.01
C TYR A 76 -2.00 3.89 -9.46
N GLU A 77 -1.57 4.95 -10.14
CA GLU A 77 -1.04 4.85 -11.50
C GLU A 77 0.23 3.99 -11.57
N ARG A 78 1.18 4.18 -10.65
CA ARG A 78 2.42 3.40 -10.56
C ARG A 78 2.16 1.92 -10.33
N ILE A 79 1.31 1.60 -9.37
CA ILE A 79 0.91 0.21 -9.07
C ILE A 79 0.19 -0.40 -10.28
N GLY A 80 -0.69 0.37 -10.92
CA GLY A 80 -1.39 -0.04 -12.13
C GLY A 80 -0.44 -0.37 -13.29
N ARG A 81 0.64 0.41 -13.47
CA ARG A 81 1.67 0.11 -14.49
C ARG A 81 2.33 -1.25 -14.23
N ILE A 82 2.74 -1.52 -13.00
CA ILE A 82 3.36 -2.81 -12.65
C ILE A 82 2.37 -3.96 -12.85
N ARG A 83 1.14 -3.83 -12.36
CA ARG A 83 0.12 -4.89 -12.50
C ARG A 83 -0.10 -5.27 -13.97
N ARG A 84 -0.22 -4.29 -14.86
CA ARG A 84 -0.39 -4.54 -16.30
C ARG A 84 0.82 -5.23 -16.93
N GLY A 85 2.02 -4.90 -16.48
CA GLY A 85 3.25 -5.57 -16.93
C GLY A 85 3.41 -7.00 -16.41
N CYS A 86 2.77 -7.34 -15.29
CA CYS A 86 2.84 -8.65 -14.65
C CYS A 86 1.65 -9.59 -14.96
N SER A 87 0.64 -9.14 -15.71
CA SER A 87 -0.46 -10.02 -16.13
C SER A 87 0.07 -11.10 -17.09
N PRO A 88 -0.19 -12.40 -16.86
CA PRO A 88 -0.01 -13.40 -17.90
C PRO A 88 -1.06 -13.10 -18.98
N GLN A 89 -0.68 -12.51 -20.10
CA GLN A 89 -1.52 -12.54 -21.29
C GLN A 89 -1.48 -13.96 -21.86
N GLY A 90 -2.35 -14.83 -21.35
CA GLY A 90 -2.76 -16.06 -22.01
C GLY A 90 -4.09 -15.82 -22.73
N PRO A 91 -4.32 -16.40 -23.93
CA PRO A 91 -5.56 -16.17 -24.65
C PRO A 91 -6.73 -16.74 -23.84
N ASP A 92 -7.84 -16.00 -23.86
CA ASP A 92 -9.14 -16.42 -23.35
C ASP A 92 -9.44 -17.84 -23.86
N ARG A 93 -9.43 -18.84 -22.97
CA ARG A 93 -9.78 -20.22 -23.34
C ARG A 93 -11.26 -20.42 -23.06
N PRO A 94 -12.13 -20.51 -24.08
CA PRO A 94 -13.50 -20.93 -23.86
C PRO A 94 -13.51 -22.43 -23.54
N GLY A 95 -14.05 -22.77 -22.37
CA GLY A 95 -14.54 -24.11 -22.05
C GLY A 95 -13.48 -25.18 -21.76
N SER A 96 -13.35 -25.56 -20.50
CA SER A 96 -13.04 -26.95 -20.18
C SER A 96 -13.98 -27.44 -19.08
N THR A 97 -14.98 -28.18 -19.55
CA THR A 97 -15.88 -29.06 -18.79
C THR A 97 -15.15 -29.80 -17.69
N VAL A 98 -15.68 -29.69 -16.47
CA VAL A 98 -15.32 -30.49 -15.29
C VAL A 98 -15.50 -31.97 -15.62
N ARG A 99 -14.44 -32.76 -15.43
CA ARG A 99 -14.55 -34.21 -15.20
C ARG A 99 -14.17 -34.48 -13.75
#